data_AF-A0A119XDL5-F1
#
_entry.id   AF-A0A119XDL5-F1
#
_cell.length_a   1.000
_cell.length_b   1.000
_cell.length_c   1.000
_cell.angle_alpha   90.00
_cell.angle_beta   90.00
_cell.angle_gamma   90.00
#
_symmetry.space_group_name_H-M   'P 1'
#
loop_
_entity.id
_entity.type
_entity.pdbx_description
1 polymer ?
#
loop_
_entity_poly.entity_id
_entity_poly.type
_entity_poly.pdbx_seq_one_letter_code
_entity_poly.pdbx_strand_id
1 'polypeptide(L)'
;MMSRPPAIRLRPPRRAALRRTYRGICAASLIVMATVSAAQMPPAPRADEPPGAPPRAGAVPPPAPLPAGAGNDIAADALVSGTLSRLTINPEGEVDGFVLTDGTLVGLPPHLGTQLIALARPGERVTVAGERRFGDDIRARVVRNDGTGASLSDQPPAPAAHAPPALRGVNLARLGVSGVVRRVTRAPRGEPDGVMLDNGTIVKLTVPAAQQFGGLLVPGAHVAAVGYGTRNAYGEALQATAFGSPGRVVNLYDDAVR
;
A
#
# COMPACT_ATOMS: atom_id res chain seq x y z
N MET A 1 39.52 -47.97 -28.40
CA MET A 1 39.45 -48.44 -27.00
C MET A 1 39.41 -47.22 -26.08
N MET A 2 38.23 -46.85 -25.60
CA MET A 2 38.04 -45.83 -24.56
C MET A 2 36.86 -46.27 -23.71
N SER A 3 37.16 -46.73 -22.49
CA SER A 3 36.23 -47.31 -21.53
C SER A 3 35.24 -46.26 -21.01
N ARG A 4 33.94 -46.59 -21.07
CA ARG A 4 32.88 -45.89 -20.34
C ARG A 4 32.85 -46.39 -18.88
N PRO A 5 32.78 -45.52 -17.87
CA PRO A 5 32.53 -45.95 -16.49
C PRO A 5 31.02 -46.23 -16.28
N PRO A 6 30.63 -47.16 -15.38
CA PRO A 6 29.23 -47.46 -15.12
C PRO A 6 28.60 -46.40 -14.19
N ALA A 7 27.44 -45.89 -14.60
CA ALA A 7 26.63 -44.98 -13.81
C ALA A 7 25.95 -45.70 -12.64
N ILE A 8 26.30 -45.32 -11.42
CA ILE A 8 25.66 -45.76 -10.18
C ILE A 8 24.24 -45.17 -10.15
N ARG A 9 23.22 -46.03 -10.30
CA ARG A 9 21.80 -45.64 -10.16
C ARG A 9 21.46 -45.51 -8.69
N LEU A 10 21.42 -44.29 -8.18
CA LEU A 10 20.85 -43.99 -6.86
C LEU A 10 19.31 -44.01 -6.96
N ARG A 11 18.69 -44.94 -6.21
CA ARG A 11 17.23 -45.01 -6.01
C ARG A 11 16.74 -43.75 -5.27
N PRO A 12 15.63 -43.13 -5.70
CA PRO A 12 15.04 -42.05 -4.91
C PRO A 12 14.32 -42.62 -3.67
N PRO A 13 14.40 -41.96 -2.50
CA PRO A 13 13.60 -42.34 -1.34
C PRO A 13 12.13 -41.95 -1.56
N ARG A 14 11.25 -42.94 -1.35
CA ARG A 14 9.79 -42.78 -1.28
C ARG A 14 9.44 -41.75 -0.22
N ARG A 15 8.89 -40.60 -0.62
CA ARG A 15 8.24 -39.66 0.31
C ARG A 15 6.74 -39.94 0.32
N ALA A 16 6.28 -40.44 1.46
CA ALA A 16 4.89 -40.68 1.78
C ALA A 16 4.13 -39.35 1.84
N ALA A 17 3.10 -39.20 0.99
CA ALA A 17 2.14 -38.11 1.08
C ALA A 17 1.05 -38.52 2.09
N LEU A 18 1.20 -38.06 3.33
CA LEU A 18 0.20 -38.21 4.38
C LEU A 18 -0.97 -37.27 4.06
N ARG A 19 -2.08 -37.87 3.62
CA ARG A 19 -3.38 -37.20 3.49
C ARG A 19 -3.86 -36.81 4.89
N ARG A 20 -4.00 -35.51 5.16
CA ARG A 20 -4.80 -35.01 6.29
C ARG A 20 -6.06 -34.34 5.75
N THR A 21 -7.10 -35.16 5.64
CA THR A 21 -8.49 -34.72 5.64
C THR A 21 -8.85 -34.17 7.02
N TYR A 22 -9.30 -32.93 7.10
CA TYR A 22 -10.09 -32.46 8.25
C TYR A 22 -11.52 -32.19 7.76
N ARG A 23 -12.43 -33.03 8.23
CA ARG A 23 -13.88 -32.90 8.16
C ARG A 23 -14.38 -32.40 9.52
N GLY A 24 -15.41 -31.56 9.47
CA GLY A 24 -16.28 -31.23 10.60
C GLY A 24 -15.97 -29.87 11.24
N ILE A 25 -16.93 -29.08 11.72
CA ILE A 25 -18.32 -29.37 12.08
C ILE A 25 -19.16 -28.08 11.98
N CYS A 26 -20.41 -28.27 11.54
CA CYS A 26 -21.68 -27.54 11.76
C CYS A 26 -21.67 -26.48 12.89
N ALA A 27 -22.21 -25.28 12.74
CA ALA A 27 -23.62 -24.82 12.75
C ALA A 27 -23.57 -23.47 13.52
N ALA A 28 -24.49 -22.52 13.56
CA ALA A 28 -25.83 -22.28 13.07
C ALA A 28 -25.97 -20.74 13.13
N SER A 29 -26.79 -20.13 12.28
CA SER A 29 -27.33 -18.81 12.61
C SER A 29 -28.69 -18.65 11.94
N LEU A 30 -29.71 -18.87 12.77
CA LEU A 30 -31.10 -18.60 12.50
C LEU A 30 -31.32 -17.07 12.43
N ILE A 31 -32.01 -16.67 11.38
CA ILE A 31 -32.55 -15.33 11.17
C ILE A 31 -33.79 -15.16 12.05
N VAL A 32 -33.79 -14.12 12.90
CA VAL A 32 -35.02 -13.56 13.47
C VAL A 32 -34.94 -12.04 13.29
N MET A 33 -35.69 -11.54 12.31
CA MET A 33 -35.98 -10.12 12.13
C MET A 33 -37.11 -9.75 13.10
N ALA A 34 -36.84 -8.86 14.05
CA ALA A 34 -37.86 -8.21 14.85
C ALA A 34 -37.80 -6.70 14.58
N THR A 35 -38.71 -6.26 13.71
CA THR A 35 -39.08 -4.86 13.51
C THR A 35 -39.82 -4.34 14.74
N VAL A 36 -39.28 -3.33 15.41
CA VAL A 36 -40.03 -2.54 16.40
C VAL A 36 -39.86 -1.06 16.07
N SER A 37 -40.92 -0.50 15.47
CA SER A 37 -41.21 0.92 15.47
C SER A 37 -41.56 1.35 16.90
N ALA A 38 -40.94 2.43 17.38
CA ALA A 38 -41.48 3.19 18.50
C ALA A 38 -41.22 4.67 18.27
N ALA A 39 -42.33 5.39 18.02
CA ALA A 39 -42.39 6.84 17.98
C ALA A 39 -41.99 7.42 19.34
N GLN A 40 -41.04 8.35 19.35
CA GLN A 40 -40.70 9.11 20.56
C GLN A 40 -41.58 10.36 20.65
N MET A 41 -42.38 10.37 21.71
CA MET A 41 -43.24 11.45 22.17
C MET A 41 -42.39 12.53 22.89
N PRO A 42 -42.74 13.83 22.80
CA PRO A 42 -41.96 14.91 23.40
C PRO A 42 -42.18 15.01 24.94
N PRO A 43 -41.16 15.41 25.73
CA PRO A 43 -41.34 15.64 27.16
C PRO A 43 -42.01 16.98 27.48
N ALA A 44 -42.88 16.93 28.50
CA ALA A 44 -43.67 18.02 29.08
C ALA A 44 -42.81 18.98 29.96
N PRO A 45 -43.29 20.22 30.24
CA PRO A 45 -42.50 21.30 30.82
C PRO A 45 -42.43 21.22 32.35
N ARG A 46 -41.30 21.63 32.93
CA ARG A 46 -41.20 21.92 34.37
C ARG A 46 -41.35 23.43 34.59
N ALA A 47 -42.31 23.79 35.44
CA ALA A 47 -42.41 25.10 36.06
C ALA A 47 -41.57 25.09 37.34
N ASP A 48 -40.76 26.14 37.53
CA ASP A 48 -40.45 26.78 38.82
C ASP A 48 -39.47 27.93 38.56
N GLU A 49 -39.99 29.16 38.49
CA GLU A 49 -39.18 30.40 38.50
C GLU A 49 -39.90 31.46 39.36
N PRO A 50 -39.25 32.05 40.39
CA PRO A 50 -39.82 33.13 41.19
C PRO A 50 -39.68 34.50 40.49
N PRO A 51 -40.60 35.46 40.74
CA PRO A 51 -40.70 36.68 39.94
C PRO A 51 -39.81 37.81 40.48
N GLY A 52 -38.96 38.38 39.63
CA GLY A 52 -38.42 39.72 39.84
C GLY A 52 -37.04 40.00 39.25
N ALA A 53 -36.99 40.58 38.05
CA ALA A 53 -36.00 41.60 37.63
C ALA A 53 -36.27 42.10 36.18
N PRO A 54 -35.97 43.38 35.84
CA PRO A 54 -36.44 44.11 34.65
C PRO A 54 -35.64 43.83 33.35
N PRO A 55 -36.09 44.31 32.16
CA PRO A 55 -35.63 43.79 30.86
C PRO A 55 -34.24 44.30 30.49
N ARG A 56 -33.38 43.40 30.00
CA ARG A 56 -32.06 43.78 29.46
C ARG A 56 -32.10 43.82 27.94
N ALA A 57 -31.74 44.99 27.43
CA ALA A 57 -31.64 45.34 26.03
C ALA A 57 -30.66 44.45 25.23
N GLY A 58 -31.02 44.21 23.95
CA GLY A 58 -30.12 44.01 22.82
C GLY A 58 -29.09 42.88 22.90
N ALA A 59 -29.42 41.71 22.37
CA ALA A 59 -28.42 40.72 21.94
C ALA A 59 -28.46 40.58 20.41
N VAL A 60 -27.35 40.97 19.78
CA VAL A 60 -27.05 40.77 18.35
C VAL A 60 -27.03 39.24 18.07
N PRO A 61 -27.67 38.73 17.00
CA PRO A 61 -27.57 37.32 16.65
C PRO A 61 -26.12 36.97 16.25
N PRO A 62 -25.62 35.77 16.58
CA PRO A 62 -24.29 35.35 16.16
C PRO A 62 -24.21 35.27 14.61
N PRO A 63 -23.06 35.61 14.00
CA PRO A 63 -22.92 35.50 12.56
C PRO A 63 -23.05 34.03 12.15
N ALA A 64 -23.84 33.78 11.11
CA ALA A 64 -23.95 32.47 10.50
C ALA A 64 -22.55 31.99 10.06
N PRO A 65 -22.21 30.70 10.25
CA PRO A 65 -20.96 30.16 9.74
C PRO A 65 -20.96 30.28 8.21
N LEU A 66 -20.00 31.05 7.69
CA LEU A 66 -19.72 31.16 6.27
C LEU A 66 -19.39 29.77 5.71
N PRO A 67 -19.77 29.45 4.46
CA PRO A 67 -19.36 28.21 3.81
C PRO A 67 -17.83 28.16 3.76
N ALA A 68 -17.25 27.06 4.25
CA ALA A 68 -15.82 26.82 4.21
C ALA A 68 -15.34 26.94 2.75
N GLY A 69 -14.52 27.96 2.51
CA GLY A 69 -13.86 28.17 1.23
C GLY A 69 -12.96 26.99 0.90
N ALA A 70 -12.97 26.59 -0.37
CA ALA A 70 -12.01 25.67 -0.94
C ALA A 70 -10.58 26.17 -0.66
N GLY A 71 -9.83 25.41 0.12
CA GLY A 71 -8.47 25.75 0.52
C GLY A 71 -7.76 24.54 1.09
N ASN A 72 -6.87 23.97 0.28
CA ASN A 72 -5.86 22.96 0.58
C ASN A 72 -6.38 21.65 1.21
N ASP A 73 -6.30 20.55 0.46
CA ASP A 73 -6.37 19.20 0.99
C ASP A 73 -5.21 19.00 1.99
N ILE A 74 -5.46 19.35 3.26
CA ILE A 74 -4.59 18.99 4.37
C ILE A 74 -4.63 17.47 4.40
N ALA A 75 -3.50 16.83 4.09
CA ALA A 75 -3.37 15.38 4.17
C ALA A 75 -3.88 14.93 5.55
N ALA A 76 -5.01 14.24 5.57
CA ALA A 76 -5.66 13.89 6.81
C ALA A 76 -4.82 12.85 7.56
N ASP A 77 -4.60 13.09 8.85
CA ASP A 77 -4.02 12.07 9.72
C ASP A 77 -4.89 10.81 9.64
N ALA A 78 -4.23 9.69 9.41
CA ALA A 78 -4.84 8.38 9.22
C ALA A 78 -4.28 7.40 10.25
N LEU A 79 -5.18 6.68 10.91
CA LEU A 79 -4.87 5.53 11.74
C LEU A 79 -5.56 4.30 11.16
N VAL A 80 -4.77 3.34 10.68
CA VAL A 80 -5.28 2.12 10.01
C VAL A 80 -4.63 0.90 10.63
N SER A 81 -5.43 -0.12 10.95
CA SER A 81 -4.96 -1.41 11.43
C SER A 81 -5.35 -2.51 10.46
N GLY A 82 -4.43 -3.42 10.16
CA GLY A 82 -4.68 -4.53 9.25
C GLY A 82 -3.60 -5.59 9.32
N THR A 83 -3.78 -6.67 8.56
CA THR A 83 -2.76 -7.72 8.43
C THR A 83 -1.84 -7.40 7.26
N LEU A 84 -0.53 -7.36 7.50
CA LEU A 84 0.50 -7.17 6.47
C LEU A 84 0.41 -8.34 5.49
N SER A 85 0.05 -8.07 4.25
CA SER A 85 -0.07 -9.08 3.20
C SER A 85 1.27 -9.32 2.50
N ARG A 86 1.96 -8.23 2.16
CA ARG A 86 3.24 -8.29 1.43
C ARG A 86 4.03 -6.99 1.60
N LEU A 87 5.36 -7.10 1.57
CA LEU A 87 6.28 -5.96 1.49
C LEU A 87 6.38 -5.43 0.05
N THR A 88 6.63 -4.14 -0.12
CA THR A 88 7.01 -3.53 -1.41
C THR A 88 8.48 -3.16 -1.41
N ILE A 89 9.07 -3.11 -2.60
CA ILE A 89 10.45 -2.69 -2.79
C ILE A 89 10.54 -1.62 -3.88
N ASN A 90 11.56 -0.76 -3.76
CA ASN A 90 11.97 0.15 -4.82
C ASN A 90 12.84 -0.58 -5.88
N PRO A 91 13.06 0.01 -7.06
CA PRO A 91 13.92 -0.59 -8.09
C PRO A 91 15.33 -0.94 -7.60
N GLU A 92 15.85 -0.21 -6.61
CA GLU A 92 17.14 -0.45 -5.95
C GLU A 92 17.15 -1.69 -5.04
N GLY A 93 15.99 -2.30 -4.78
CA GLY A 93 15.84 -3.51 -3.99
C GLY A 93 15.63 -3.27 -2.49
N GLU A 94 15.51 -2.03 -2.06
CA GLU A 94 15.22 -1.66 -0.67
C GLU A 94 13.71 -1.73 -0.41
N VAL A 95 13.33 -2.17 0.78
CA VAL A 95 11.93 -2.19 1.20
C VAL A 95 11.47 -0.75 1.44
N ASP A 96 10.43 -0.34 0.73
CA ASP A 96 9.90 1.02 0.76
C ASP A 96 8.45 1.09 1.25
N GLY A 97 7.89 -0.04 1.70
CA GLY A 97 6.50 -0.09 2.12
C GLY A 97 5.96 -1.50 2.25
N PHE A 98 4.64 -1.58 2.35
CA PHE A 98 3.89 -2.83 2.38
C PHE A 98 2.43 -2.62 2.00
N VAL A 99 1.76 -3.72 1.67
CA VAL A 99 0.34 -3.78 1.34
C VAL A 99 -0.37 -4.55 2.44
N LEU A 100 -1.48 -3.99 2.92
CA LEU A 100 -2.38 -4.67 3.85
C LEU A 100 -3.32 -5.64 3.10
N THR A 101 -3.95 -6.55 3.83
CA THR A 101 -4.82 -7.58 3.24
C THR A 101 -6.08 -6.99 2.56
N ASP A 102 -6.50 -5.79 2.98
CA ASP A 102 -7.58 -5.02 2.35
C ASP A 102 -7.15 -4.33 1.04
N GLY A 103 -5.85 -4.32 0.71
CA GLY A 103 -5.29 -3.68 -0.46
C GLY A 103 -4.73 -2.27 -0.23
N THR A 104 -4.81 -1.74 0.99
CA THR A 104 -4.21 -0.45 1.38
C THR A 104 -2.70 -0.50 1.16
N LEU A 105 -2.15 0.46 0.41
CA LEU A 105 -0.70 0.61 0.25
C LEU A 105 -0.16 1.56 1.31
N VAL A 106 0.79 1.08 2.10
CA VAL A 106 1.49 1.85 3.11
C VAL A 106 2.92 2.08 2.64
N GLY A 107 3.24 3.32 2.29
CA GLY A 107 4.58 3.73 1.89
C GLY A 107 5.41 4.22 3.07
N LEU A 108 6.69 3.87 3.08
CA LEU A 108 7.71 4.27 4.06
C LEU A 108 8.94 4.83 3.33
N PRO A 109 9.77 5.63 4.01
CA PRO A 109 11.08 5.96 3.48
C PRO A 109 11.94 4.69 3.32
N PRO A 110 12.74 4.56 2.24
CA PRO A 110 13.57 3.37 2.02
C PRO A 110 14.58 3.11 3.15
N HIS A 111 15.07 4.14 3.86
CA HIS A 111 16.00 3.97 4.99
C HIS A 111 15.39 3.24 6.18
N LEU A 112 14.05 3.17 6.27
CA LEU A 112 13.34 2.41 7.30
C LEU A 112 13.06 0.96 6.89
N GLY A 113 13.34 0.58 5.64
CA GLY A 113 13.03 -0.74 5.10
C GLY A 113 13.59 -1.90 5.92
N THR A 114 14.87 -1.82 6.30
CA THR A 114 15.52 -2.85 7.12
C THR A 114 14.88 -2.99 8.51
N GLN A 115 14.49 -1.85 9.11
CA GLN A 115 13.82 -1.85 10.40
C GLN A 115 12.40 -2.41 10.29
N LEU A 116 11.70 -2.12 9.19
CA LEU A 116 10.37 -2.67 8.91
C LEU A 116 10.40 -4.20 8.78
N ILE A 117 11.39 -4.76 8.07
CA ILE A 117 11.56 -6.22 7.94
C ILE A 117 11.76 -6.90 9.30
N ALA A 118 12.49 -6.23 10.22
CA ALA A 118 12.70 -6.73 11.57
C ALA A 118 11.45 -6.54 12.46
N LEU A 119 10.67 -5.48 12.22
CA LEU A 119 9.49 -5.13 13.00
C LEU A 119 8.31 -6.07 12.72
N ALA A 120 8.02 -6.35 11.45
CA ALA A 120 6.81 -7.05 11.04
C ALA A 120 7.02 -7.92 9.81
N ARG A 121 6.39 -9.10 9.82
CA ARG A 121 6.41 -10.06 8.70
C ARG A 121 5.03 -10.18 8.04
N PRO A 122 4.97 -10.61 6.77
CA PRO A 122 3.71 -10.98 6.14
C PRO A 122 2.92 -11.99 7.00
N GLY A 123 1.63 -11.70 7.22
CA GLY A 123 0.73 -12.44 8.10
C GLY A 123 0.54 -11.83 9.49
N GLU A 124 1.37 -10.87 9.89
CA GLU A 124 1.25 -10.21 11.19
C GLU A 124 0.33 -9.00 11.15
N ARG A 125 -0.30 -8.68 12.28
CA ARG A 125 -1.19 -7.53 12.41
C ARG A 125 -0.38 -6.29 12.80
N VAL A 126 -0.59 -5.22 12.05
CA VAL A 126 0.09 -3.94 12.24
C VAL A 126 -0.92 -2.80 12.33
N THR A 127 -0.58 -1.80 13.13
CA THR A 127 -1.28 -0.52 13.22
C THR A 127 -0.37 0.57 12.66
N VAL A 128 -0.89 1.35 11.72
CA VAL A 128 -0.16 2.41 11.02
C VAL A 128 -0.80 3.74 11.34
N ALA A 129 0.00 4.66 11.87
CA ALA A 129 -0.35 6.07 11.96
C ALA A 129 0.45 6.85 10.91
N GLY A 130 -0.19 7.74 10.17
CA GLY A 130 0.47 8.48 9.11
C GLY A 130 -0.47 9.45 8.42
N GLU A 131 -0.10 9.84 7.21
CA GLU A 131 -0.87 10.77 6.39
C GLU A 131 -1.55 10.01 5.26
N ARG A 132 -2.87 10.16 5.12
CA ARG A 132 -3.55 9.69 3.92
C ARG A 132 -3.13 10.57 2.74
N ARG A 133 -2.76 9.91 1.65
CA ARG A 133 -2.39 10.55 0.39
C ARG A 133 -3.58 10.48 -0.56
N PHE A 134 -3.48 9.68 -1.62
CA PHE A 134 -4.53 9.56 -2.63
C PHE A 134 -5.24 8.22 -2.50
N GLY A 135 -6.57 8.24 -2.40
CA GLY A 135 -7.36 7.03 -2.17
C GLY A 135 -6.93 6.30 -0.89
N ASP A 136 -6.54 5.03 -1.03
CA ASP A 136 -6.12 4.17 0.08
C ASP A 136 -4.59 4.14 0.28
N ASP A 137 -3.87 5.11 -0.30
CA ASP A 137 -2.43 5.29 -0.08
C ASP A 137 -2.18 6.00 1.26
N ILE A 138 -1.32 5.42 2.08
CA ILE A 138 -0.92 6.01 3.36
C ILE A 138 0.59 6.17 3.37
N ARG A 139 1.06 7.37 3.70
CA ARG A 139 2.46 7.58 4.06
C ARG A 139 2.59 7.35 5.57
N ALA A 140 3.20 6.23 5.96
CA ALA A 140 3.36 5.90 7.37
C ALA A 140 4.36 6.85 8.04
N ARG A 141 3.96 7.35 9.21
CA ARG A 141 4.83 8.06 10.14
C ARG A 141 5.19 7.17 11.33
N VAL A 142 4.28 6.29 11.75
CA VAL A 142 4.53 5.28 12.77
C VAL A 142 3.90 3.97 12.34
N VAL A 143 4.65 2.87 12.44
CA VAL A 143 4.16 1.50 12.26
C VAL A 143 4.36 0.76 13.56
N ARG A 144 3.33 0.13 14.08
CA ARG A 144 3.37 -0.69 15.30
C ARG A 144 2.94 -2.11 14.96
N ASN A 145 3.70 -3.09 15.42
CA ASN A 145 3.29 -4.49 15.37
C ASN A 145 2.40 -4.79 16.59
N ASP A 146 1.17 -5.22 16.35
CA ASP A 146 0.20 -5.43 17.42
C ASP A 146 0.50 -6.70 18.24
N GLY A 147 1.20 -7.68 17.64
CA GLY A 147 1.57 -8.93 18.31
C GLY A 147 2.79 -8.79 19.23
N THR A 148 3.79 -8.01 18.80
CA THR A 148 5.03 -7.82 19.59
C THR A 148 5.02 -6.54 20.42
N GLY A 149 4.15 -5.58 20.09
CA GLY A 149 4.12 -4.25 20.72
C GLY A 149 5.23 -3.30 20.24
N ALA A 150 6.18 -3.77 19.42
CA ALA A 150 7.25 -2.95 18.89
C ALA A 150 6.70 -1.88 17.92
N SER A 151 7.40 -0.74 17.82
CA SER A 151 7.05 0.35 16.93
C SER A 151 8.26 0.91 16.19
N LEU A 152 8.01 1.44 14.99
CA LEU A 152 8.94 2.09 14.10
C LEU A 152 8.37 3.47 13.75
N SER A 153 9.15 4.52 13.96
CA SER A 153 8.76 5.89 13.66
C SER A 153 9.63 6.45 12.54
N ASP A 154 9.03 7.24 11.65
CA ASP A 154 9.73 8.00 10.62
C ASP A 154 10.51 9.13 11.28
N GLN A 155 11.77 8.83 11.56
CA GLN A 155 12.76 9.80 11.98
C GLN A 155 13.68 10.10 10.78
N PRO A 156 14.09 11.37 10.63
CA PRO A 156 15.10 11.74 9.65
C PRO A 156 16.30 10.79 9.75
N PRO A 157 16.86 10.34 8.62
CA PRO A 157 18.04 9.49 8.67
C PRO A 157 19.15 10.23 9.41
N ALA A 158 19.88 9.51 10.26
CA ALA A 158 21.09 10.05 10.86
C ALA A 158 22.00 10.57 9.73
N PRO A 159 22.67 11.72 9.88
CA PRO A 159 23.59 12.23 8.89
C PRO A 159 24.74 11.25 8.70
N ALA A 160 24.55 10.33 7.75
CA ALA A 160 25.55 9.37 7.30
C ALA A 160 26.11 9.85 5.96
N ALA A 161 27.31 9.37 5.63
CA ALA A 161 27.87 9.55 4.30
C ALA A 161 26.85 9.02 3.28
N HIS A 162 26.32 9.91 2.43
CA HIS A 162 25.47 9.50 1.32
C HIS A 162 26.25 8.50 0.47
N ALA A 163 25.64 7.33 0.19
CA ALA A 163 26.19 6.46 -0.83
C ALA A 163 26.33 7.29 -2.13
N PRO A 164 27.53 7.31 -2.76
CA PRO A 164 27.73 8.05 -3.99
C PRO A 164 26.64 7.71 -5.00
N PRO A 165 26.07 8.68 -5.73
CA PRO A 165 25.06 8.41 -6.76
C PRO A 165 25.52 7.35 -7.78
N ALA A 166 26.83 7.28 -8.06
CA ALA A 166 27.43 6.28 -8.94
C ALA A 166 27.31 4.83 -8.44
N LEU A 167 27.11 4.62 -7.13
CA LEU A 167 26.84 3.29 -6.57
C LEU A 167 25.35 2.94 -6.60
N ARG A 168 24.46 3.93 -6.77
CA ARG A 168 23.04 3.67 -7.01
C ARG A 168 22.91 3.11 -8.41
N GLY A 169 22.59 1.82 -8.52
CA GLY A 169 22.41 1.16 -9.81
C GLY A 169 23.34 -0.02 -10.07
N VAL A 170 24.43 -0.18 -9.31
CA VAL A 170 25.47 -1.19 -9.57
C VAL A 170 24.93 -2.64 -9.53
N ASN A 171 23.83 -2.86 -8.81
CA ASN A 171 23.19 -4.16 -8.68
C ASN A 171 21.87 -4.28 -9.47
N LEU A 172 21.55 -3.32 -10.34
CA LEU A 172 20.32 -3.39 -11.14
C LEU A 172 20.50 -4.37 -12.29
N ALA A 173 19.66 -5.38 -12.32
CA ALA A 173 19.55 -6.28 -13.45
C ALA A 173 18.59 -5.71 -14.49
N ARG A 174 18.83 -6.01 -15.77
CA ARG A 174 17.82 -5.78 -16.80
C ARG A 174 16.70 -6.81 -16.63
N LEU A 175 15.50 -6.35 -16.31
CA LEU A 175 14.33 -7.16 -16.04
C LEU A 175 13.22 -6.88 -17.06
N GLY A 176 12.44 -7.91 -17.37
CA GLY A 176 11.23 -7.81 -18.19
C GLY A 176 10.08 -8.46 -17.45
N VAL A 177 8.96 -7.75 -17.33
CA VAL A 177 7.78 -8.19 -16.58
C VAL A 177 6.53 -7.95 -17.39
N SER A 178 5.52 -8.78 -17.18
CA SER A 178 4.17 -8.59 -17.71
C SER A 178 3.17 -9.17 -16.73
N GLY A 179 2.02 -8.52 -16.62
CA GLY A 179 0.98 -8.92 -15.67
C GLY A 179 -0.22 -8.00 -15.73
N VAL A 180 -1.17 -8.24 -14.83
CA VAL A 180 -2.35 -7.40 -14.65
C VAL A 180 -2.03 -6.32 -13.65
N VAL A 181 -2.37 -5.07 -13.97
CA VAL A 181 -2.27 -3.96 -13.04
C VAL A 181 -3.25 -4.21 -11.90
N ARG A 182 -2.73 -4.45 -10.70
CA ARG A 182 -3.56 -4.49 -9.50
C ARG A 182 -3.89 -3.08 -9.05
N ARG A 183 -2.93 -2.16 -9.19
CA ARG A 183 -3.01 -0.82 -8.64
C ARG A 183 -2.08 0.14 -9.37
N VAL A 184 -2.46 1.41 -9.40
CA VAL A 184 -1.60 2.50 -9.90
C VAL A 184 -0.84 3.09 -8.72
N THR A 185 0.48 3.26 -8.85
CA THR A 185 1.28 4.01 -7.87
C THR A 185 1.30 5.48 -8.26
N ARG A 186 1.45 6.36 -7.26
CA ARG A 186 1.41 7.81 -7.47
C ARG A 186 2.60 8.51 -6.84
N ALA A 187 3.01 9.60 -7.48
CA ALA A 187 3.93 10.57 -6.95
C ALA A 187 3.29 11.37 -5.80
N PRO A 188 4.08 12.13 -5.00
CA PRO A 188 3.57 12.86 -3.84
C PRO A 188 2.44 13.86 -4.12
N ARG A 189 2.30 14.36 -5.36
CA ARG A 189 1.21 15.27 -5.75
C ARG A 189 0.03 14.55 -6.41
N GLY A 190 0.06 13.22 -6.44
CA GLY A 190 -1.04 12.38 -6.91
C GLY A 190 -0.97 12.01 -8.39
N GLU A 191 0.06 12.47 -9.11
CA GLU A 191 0.25 12.05 -10.49
C GLU A 191 0.61 10.56 -10.55
N PRO A 192 0.12 9.80 -11.54
CA PRO A 192 0.57 8.43 -11.76
C PRO A 192 2.09 8.37 -11.98
N ASP A 193 2.77 7.47 -11.27
CA ASP A 193 4.23 7.29 -11.37
C ASP A 193 4.62 5.82 -11.61
N GLY A 194 3.65 4.96 -11.89
CA GLY A 194 3.88 3.53 -12.06
C GLY A 194 2.67 2.67 -11.75
N VAL A 195 2.91 1.37 -11.69
CA VAL A 195 1.91 0.35 -11.37
C VAL A 195 2.47 -0.70 -10.42
N MET A 196 1.59 -1.25 -9.61
CA MET A 196 1.78 -2.52 -8.92
C MET A 196 0.98 -3.58 -9.67
N LEU A 197 1.65 -4.66 -10.07
CA LEU A 197 1.04 -5.81 -10.70
C LEU A 197 0.38 -6.73 -9.65
N ASP A 198 -0.48 -7.63 -10.11
CA ASP A 198 -1.19 -8.64 -9.30
C ASP A 198 -0.24 -9.57 -8.52
N ASN A 199 0.89 -9.90 -9.12
CA ASN A 199 1.96 -10.66 -8.48
C ASN A 199 2.77 -9.82 -7.45
N GLY A 200 2.45 -8.53 -7.26
CA GLY A 200 3.13 -7.61 -6.35
C GLY A 200 4.36 -6.91 -6.92
N THR A 201 4.71 -7.12 -8.18
CA THR A 201 5.83 -6.44 -8.84
C THR A 201 5.52 -4.95 -8.99
N ILE A 202 6.49 -4.09 -8.66
CA ILE A 202 6.39 -2.64 -8.85
C ILE A 202 7.10 -2.23 -10.15
N VAL A 203 6.38 -1.57 -11.04
CA VAL A 203 6.93 -0.96 -12.24
C VAL A 203 6.87 0.55 -12.08
N LYS A 204 8.03 1.19 -11.91
CA LYS A 204 8.14 2.64 -11.81
C LYS A 204 8.32 3.28 -13.19
N LEU A 205 7.65 4.40 -13.37
CA LEU A 205 7.65 5.25 -14.55
C LEU A 205 7.99 6.67 -14.12
N THR A 206 8.58 7.47 -15.00
CA THR A 206 8.59 8.91 -14.77
C THR A 206 7.16 9.45 -14.93
N VAL A 207 6.82 10.53 -14.23
CA VAL A 207 5.49 11.15 -14.36
C VAL A 207 5.13 11.46 -15.82
N PRO A 208 6.02 12.03 -16.66
CA PRO A 208 5.72 12.25 -18.07
C PRO A 208 5.45 10.95 -18.85
N ALA A 209 6.28 9.91 -18.62
CA ALA A 209 6.05 8.62 -19.27
C ALA A 209 4.71 8.01 -18.85
N ALA A 210 4.38 8.05 -17.56
CA ALA A 210 3.12 7.53 -17.05
C ALA A 210 1.90 8.22 -17.70
N GLN A 211 1.94 9.54 -17.86
CA GLN A 211 0.86 10.31 -18.50
C GLN A 211 0.59 9.88 -19.96
N GLN A 212 1.61 9.42 -20.70
CA GLN A 212 1.45 8.93 -22.06
C GLN A 212 0.64 7.62 -22.14
N PHE A 213 0.62 6.82 -21.06
CA PHE A 213 -0.02 5.51 -21.02
C PHE A 213 -1.24 5.46 -20.09
N GLY A 214 -1.98 6.56 -19.96
CA GLY A 214 -3.14 6.64 -19.05
C GLY A 214 -4.16 5.51 -19.20
N GLY A 215 -4.40 5.02 -20.43
CA GLY A 215 -5.30 3.88 -20.68
C GLY A 215 -4.78 2.51 -20.20
N LEU A 216 -3.48 2.39 -19.92
CA LEU A 216 -2.84 1.18 -19.36
C LEU A 216 -2.59 1.31 -17.85
N LEU A 217 -2.59 2.53 -17.31
CA LEU A 217 -2.45 2.80 -15.88
C LEU A 217 -3.81 2.78 -15.19
N VAL A 218 -4.52 1.66 -15.32
CA VAL A 218 -5.79 1.42 -14.64
C VAL A 218 -5.82 0.01 -14.05
N PRO A 219 -6.40 -0.19 -12.87
CA PRO A 219 -6.59 -1.55 -12.34
C PRO A 219 -7.31 -2.45 -13.33
N GLY A 220 -6.80 -3.67 -13.52
CA GLY A 220 -7.31 -4.66 -14.48
C GLY A 220 -6.68 -4.61 -15.87
N ALA A 221 -5.91 -3.56 -16.21
CA ALA A 221 -5.21 -3.51 -17.49
C ALA A 221 -4.06 -4.53 -17.55
N HIS A 222 -3.87 -5.14 -18.72
CA HIS A 222 -2.68 -5.98 -18.99
C HIS A 222 -1.55 -5.10 -19.51
N VAL A 223 -0.39 -5.19 -18.86
CA VAL A 223 0.78 -4.40 -19.21
C VAL A 223 2.04 -5.25 -19.31
N ALA A 224 3.04 -4.73 -20.01
CA ALA A 224 4.39 -5.25 -20.06
C ALA A 224 5.38 -4.10 -19.94
N ALA A 225 6.48 -4.37 -19.25
CA ALA A 225 7.53 -3.39 -19.03
C ALA A 225 8.91 -4.05 -19.09
N VAL A 226 9.89 -3.31 -19.59
CA VAL A 226 11.29 -3.72 -19.60
C VAL A 226 12.11 -2.57 -19.04
N GLY A 227 13.07 -2.88 -18.18
CA GLY A 227 13.84 -1.86 -17.51
C GLY A 227 14.94 -2.41 -16.63
N TYR A 228 15.41 -1.59 -15.71
CA TYR A 228 16.46 -1.94 -14.77
C TYR A 228 15.90 -1.94 -13.35
N GLY A 229 16.22 -2.98 -12.59
CA GLY A 229 15.58 -3.22 -11.32
C GLY A 229 16.23 -4.34 -10.53
N THR A 230 15.56 -4.71 -9.45
CA THR A 230 16.01 -5.75 -8.53
C THR A 230 14.90 -6.76 -8.29
N ARG A 231 15.29 -8.02 -8.18
CA ARG A 231 14.45 -9.11 -7.68
C ARG A 231 15.14 -9.75 -6.48
N ASN A 232 14.49 -9.72 -5.33
CA ASN A 232 15.01 -10.29 -4.09
C ASN A 232 13.91 -11.03 -3.30
N ALA A 233 14.21 -11.43 -2.07
CA ALA A 233 13.27 -12.18 -1.23
C ALA A 233 12.02 -11.39 -0.82
N TYR A 234 12.04 -10.06 -0.94
CA TYR A 234 10.96 -9.17 -0.52
C TYR A 234 10.05 -8.77 -1.68
N GLY A 235 10.54 -8.84 -2.93
CA GLY A 235 9.73 -8.57 -4.10
C GLY A 235 10.55 -8.39 -5.37
N GLU A 236 9.89 -7.82 -6.37
CA GLU A 236 10.50 -7.43 -7.64
C GLU A 236 10.05 -6.01 -7.99
N ALA A 237 11.01 -5.17 -8.36
CA ALA A 237 10.72 -3.83 -8.83
C ALA A 237 11.71 -3.39 -9.91
N LEU A 238 11.24 -2.59 -10.86
CA LEU A 238 12.07 -2.04 -11.91
C LEU A 238 11.63 -0.64 -12.32
N GLN A 239 12.61 0.19 -12.68
CA GLN A 239 12.40 1.43 -13.40
C GLN A 239 12.25 1.09 -14.89
N ALA A 240 11.08 1.36 -15.46
CA ALA A 240 10.81 1.03 -16.84
C ALA A 240 11.62 1.94 -17.78
N THR A 241 12.24 1.30 -18.76
CA THR A 241 12.80 1.92 -19.96
C THR A 241 11.91 1.71 -21.16
N ALA A 242 11.07 0.67 -21.16
CA ALA A 242 10.00 0.46 -22.12
C ALA A 242 8.73 0.03 -21.39
N PHE A 243 7.57 0.50 -21.85
CA PHE A 243 6.26 0.19 -21.27
C PHE A 243 5.19 0.09 -22.36
N GLY A 244 4.17 -0.72 -22.14
CA GLY A 244 3.05 -0.86 -23.08
C GLY A 244 2.19 -2.08 -22.79
N SER A 245 1.42 -2.51 -23.80
CA SER A 245 0.66 -3.76 -23.69
C SER A 245 1.57 -4.97 -23.96
N PRO A 246 1.20 -6.18 -23.50
CA PRO A 246 1.96 -7.38 -23.79
C PRO A 246 2.17 -7.57 -25.30
N GLY A 247 3.42 -7.78 -25.71
CA GLY A 247 3.81 -7.88 -27.12
C GLY A 247 3.96 -6.54 -27.87
N ARG A 248 3.62 -5.41 -27.24
CA ARG A 248 3.76 -4.06 -27.81
C ARG A 248 4.23 -3.06 -26.75
N VAL A 249 5.49 -3.21 -26.36
CA VAL A 249 6.19 -2.24 -25.48
C VAL A 249 6.87 -1.17 -26.33
N VAL A 250 6.81 0.08 -25.88
CA VAL A 250 7.44 1.24 -26.53
C VAL A 250 8.56 1.74 -25.62
N ASN A 251 9.71 2.11 -26.20
CA ASN A 251 10.81 2.69 -25.45
C ASN A 251 10.44 4.11 -25.01
N LEU A 252 10.66 4.41 -23.73
CA LEU A 252 10.21 5.64 -23.07
C LEU A 252 11.17 6.81 -23.30
N TYR A 253 12.42 6.53 -23.66
CA TYR A 253 13.49 7.54 -23.69
C TYR A 253 14.21 7.65 -25.04
N ASP A 254 13.81 6.88 -26.05
CA ASP A 254 14.40 7.00 -27.40
C ASP A 254 14.02 8.32 -28.09
N ASP A 255 12.94 8.97 -27.67
CA ASP A 255 12.50 10.28 -28.21
C ASP A 255 13.28 11.48 -27.63
N ALA A 256 14.15 11.28 -26.63
CA ALA A 256 14.92 12.37 -26.02
C ALA A 256 16.20 12.75 -26.81
N VAL A 257 16.49 12.06 -27.92
CA VAL A 257 17.73 12.23 -28.72
C VAL A 257 17.47 12.83 -30.11
N ARG A 258 16.27 13.38 -30.39
CA ARG A 258 15.97 13.98 -31.70
C ARG A 258 15.65 15.46 -31.64
#